data_AF-A0A0Q0VC10-F1
#
_entry.id   AF-A0A0Q0VC10-F1
#
_cell.length_a   1.000
_cell.length_b   1.000
_cell.length_c   1.000
_cell.angle_alpha   90.00
_cell.angle_beta   90.00
_cell.angle_gamma   90.00
#
_symmetry.space_group_name_H-M   'P 1'
#
loop_
_entity.id
_entity.type
_entity.pdbx_description
1 polymer ?
#
loop_
_entity_poly.entity_id
_entity_poly.type
_entity_poly.pdbx_seq_one_letter_code
_entity_poly.pdbx_strand_id
1 'polypeptide(L)'
;MCVSLVSAGTFTVTQGSTIWTVTPVQGSDTIADFYDYSSASSHTGFEEIHVSKIYLYQDTTNNKLGLIMHHNIDGSGGNGACEFDLQNIPAGSAVIVSDDPGEFALSQSPEGDWAWTDNTDGGAFELPLTMAWILTVDPTFQSGICGWKYVNEDGTEIVLGMACPIEISYTPGSPIPEFPSVFIPSIAIIGFFLVVLLLHTRQK
;
A
#
# COMPACT_ATOMS: atom_id res chain seq x y z
N MET A 1 4.97 0.86 32.98
CA MET A 1 4.49 0.32 31.69
C MET A 1 5.71 0.14 30.82
N CYS A 2 6.05 -1.09 30.43
CA CYS A 2 7.05 -1.30 29.40
C CYS A 2 6.36 -1.09 28.06
N VAL A 3 6.93 -0.26 27.18
CA VAL A 3 6.45 -0.10 25.81
C VAL A 3 7.22 -1.12 24.98
N SER A 4 6.59 -2.23 24.65
CA SER A 4 7.16 -3.18 23.69
C SER A 4 7.16 -2.50 22.32
N LEU A 5 8.35 -2.21 21.79
CA LEU A 5 8.48 -1.71 20.42
C LEU A 5 8.20 -2.89 19.48
N VAL A 6 7.41 -2.70 18.43
CA VAL A 6 7.26 -3.65 17.32
C VAL A 6 8.04 -3.09 16.13
N SER A 7 8.68 -3.95 15.33
CA SER A 7 9.23 -3.48 14.05
C SER A 7 8.10 -3.00 13.15
N ALA A 8 8.40 -2.18 12.15
CA ALA A 8 7.44 -1.94 11.07
C ALA A 8 7.14 -3.29 10.36
N GLY A 9 5.90 -3.46 9.89
CA GLY A 9 5.59 -4.57 9.01
C GLY A 9 6.19 -4.38 7.63
N THR A 10 6.14 -5.42 6.80
CA THR A 10 6.70 -5.41 5.44
C THR A 10 5.59 -5.65 4.42
N PHE A 11 5.61 -4.88 3.33
CA PHE A 11 4.72 -5.08 2.19
C PHE A 11 5.52 -5.56 0.98
N THR A 12 4.91 -6.43 0.19
CA THR A 12 5.49 -6.86 -1.08
C THR A 12 4.45 -6.87 -2.19
N VAL A 13 4.93 -6.68 -3.41
CA VAL A 13 4.19 -6.99 -4.64
C VAL A 13 4.96 -8.09 -5.35
N THR A 14 4.25 -9.12 -5.80
CA THR A 14 4.83 -10.24 -6.55
C THR A 14 4.11 -10.37 -7.87
N GLN A 15 4.87 -10.56 -8.96
CA GLN A 15 4.31 -10.94 -10.26
C GLN A 15 5.18 -12.03 -10.91
N GLY A 16 4.60 -13.22 -11.08
CA GLY A 16 5.34 -14.39 -11.53
C GLY A 16 6.49 -14.71 -10.55
N SER A 17 7.74 -14.64 -11.02
CA SER A 17 8.93 -14.90 -10.19
C SER A 17 9.59 -13.63 -9.63
N THR A 18 9.04 -12.45 -9.90
CA THR A 18 9.61 -11.18 -9.45
C THR A 18 8.90 -10.70 -8.20
N ILE A 19 9.66 -10.27 -7.20
CA ILE A 19 9.16 -9.77 -5.92
C ILE A 19 9.78 -8.40 -5.68
N TRP A 20 8.95 -7.42 -5.36
CA TRP A 20 9.34 -6.07 -4.94
C TRP A 20 8.90 -5.83 -3.51
N THR A 21 9.82 -5.31 -2.69
CA THR A 21 9.43 -4.70 -1.41
C THR A 21 8.93 -3.29 -1.71
N VAL A 22 7.74 -2.97 -1.20
CA VAL A 22 7.08 -1.68 -1.43
C VAL A 22 6.78 -1.01 -0.10
N THR A 23 6.63 0.31 -0.13
CA THR A 23 6.21 1.12 1.01
C THR A 23 4.94 1.88 0.62
N PRO A 24 3.87 1.85 1.45
CA PRO A 24 2.65 2.57 1.15
C PRO A 24 2.91 4.07 0.98
N VAL A 25 2.18 4.71 0.08
CA VAL A 25 2.06 6.17 0.05
C VAL A 25 1.50 6.63 1.39
N GLN A 26 2.12 7.62 2.02
CA GLN A 26 1.72 8.09 3.35
C GLN A 26 1.07 9.47 3.27
N GLY A 27 -0.01 9.66 4.01
CA GLY A 27 -0.68 10.96 4.13
C GLY A 27 -1.43 11.10 5.45
N SER A 28 -1.98 12.29 5.69
CA SER A 28 -2.82 12.56 6.86
C SER A 28 -4.32 12.49 6.57
N ASP A 29 -4.68 12.27 5.32
CA ASP A 29 -6.07 12.23 4.88
C ASP A 29 -6.63 10.82 5.05
N THR A 30 -7.95 10.70 5.24
CA THR A 30 -8.59 9.39 5.22
C THR A 30 -8.46 8.76 3.82
N ILE A 31 -8.66 7.45 3.71
CA ILE A 31 -8.60 6.75 2.41
C ILE A 31 -9.56 7.40 1.39
N ALA A 32 -10.77 7.78 1.82
CA ALA A 32 -11.76 8.42 0.96
C ALA A 32 -11.35 9.85 0.56
N ASP A 33 -10.84 10.62 1.52
CA ASP A 33 -10.42 12.00 1.27
C ASP A 33 -9.17 12.05 0.38
N PHE A 34 -8.25 11.11 0.53
CA PHE A 34 -7.08 10.98 -0.34
C PHE A 34 -7.48 10.57 -1.77
N TYR A 35 -8.46 9.68 -1.90
CA TYR A 35 -8.98 9.27 -3.21
C TYR A 35 -9.63 10.45 -3.98
N ASP A 36 -10.21 11.40 -3.22
CA ASP A 36 -10.79 12.67 -3.71
C ASP A 36 -11.75 12.47 -4.90
N TYR A 37 -12.74 11.58 -4.71
CA TYR A 37 -13.74 11.31 -5.74
C TYR A 37 -14.64 12.54 -5.94
N SER A 38 -14.60 13.12 -7.13
CA SER A 38 -15.51 14.18 -7.54
C SER A 38 -15.70 14.16 -9.06
N SER A 39 -16.81 14.70 -9.56
CA SER A 39 -17.05 14.80 -11.03
C SER A 39 -16.90 13.49 -11.81
N ALA A 40 -17.23 12.35 -11.20
CA ALA A 40 -17.00 11.02 -11.76
C ALA A 40 -15.52 10.70 -12.04
N SER A 41 -14.62 11.17 -11.16
CA SER A 41 -13.20 10.84 -11.22
C SER A 41 -12.50 10.91 -9.86
N SER A 42 -11.43 10.12 -9.75
CA SER A 42 -10.39 10.22 -8.72
C SER A 42 -9.43 11.39 -8.99
N HIS A 43 -8.90 11.98 -7.91
CA HIS A 43 -7.96 13.11 -7.96
C HIS A 43 -6.78 12.91 -6.99
N THR A 44 -6.21 11.72 -7.00
CA THR A 44 -5.08 11.34 -6.14
C THR A 44 -3.77 12.03 -6.53
N GLY A 45 -3.69 12.52 -7.78
CA GLY A 45 -2.47 13.06 -8.38
C GLY A 45 -1.60 12.01 -9.05
N PHE A 46 -2.01 10.74 -9.05
CA PHE A 46 -1.31 9.63 -9.71
C PHE A 46 -1.96 9.21 -11.03
N GLU A 47 -3.11 9.76 -11.39
CA GLU A 47 -3.84 9.48 -12.63
C GLU A 47 -2.95 9.66 -13.87
N GLU A 48 -3.06 8.77 -14.85
CA GLU A 48 -2.23 8.79 -16.04
C GLU A 48 -2.98 8.26 -17.26
N ILE A 49 -2.79 8.93 -18.38
CA ILE A 49 -3.48 8.63 -19.63
C ILE A 49 -3.26 7.17 -20.06
N HIS A 50 -4.36 6.43 -20.26
CA HIS A 50 -4.37 5.02 -20.64
C HIS A 50 -3.59 4.08 -19.70
N VAL A 51 -3.43 4.45 -18.42
CA VAL A 51 -2.73 3.62 -17.44
C VAL A 51 -3.66 3.29 -16.27
N SER A 52 -3.66 2.02 -15.88
CA SER A 52 -4.22 1.58 -14.62
C SER A 52 -3.13 1.62 -13.55
N LYS A 53 -3.42 2.17 -12.38
CA LYS A 53 -2.50 2.16 -11.23
C LYS A 53 -3.14 1.54 -10.02
N ILE A 54 -2.31 0.83 -9.27
CA ILE A 54 -2.68 0.19 -8.00
C ILE A 54 -1.58 0.44 -6.97
N TYR A 55 -1.94 0.80 -5.75
CA TYR A 55 -0.95 1.04 -4.69
C TYR A 55 -1.58 1.02 -3.30
N LEU A 56 -0.72 0.90 -2.29
CA LEU A 56 -1.12 1.02 -0.90
C LEU A 56 -1.04 2.48 -0.47
N TYR A 57 -2.05 2.96 0.25
CA TYR A 57 -2.06 4.25 0.94
C TYR A 57 -2.24 4.04 2.44
N GLN A 58 -1.46 4.73 3.27
CA GLN A 58 -1.54 4.68 4.72
C GLN A 58 -1.92 6.04 5.29
N ASP A 59 -3.09 6.10 5.91
CA ASP A 59 -3.52 7.22 6.74
C ASP A 59 -2.73 7.18 8.05
N THR A 60 -1.80 8.12 8.19
CA THR A 60 -0.88 8.21 9.33
C THR A 60 -1.54 8.74 10.62
N THR A 61 -2.77 9.26 10.54
CA THR A 61 -3.50 9.79 11.72
C THR A 61 -4.13 8.70 12.56
N ASN A 62 -4.61 7.63 11.91
CA ASN A 62 -5.32 6.52 12.54
C ASN A 62 -4.74 5.14 12.18
N ASN A 63 -3.67 5.11 11.38
CA ASN A 63 -2.98 3.91 10.94
C ASN A 63 -3.87 2.94 10.15
N LYS A 64 -4.76 3.47 9.30
CA LYS A 64 -5.53 2.68 8.33
C LYS A 64 -4.76 2.50 7.03
N LEU A 65 -4.90 1.33 6.42
CA LEU A 65 -4.29 0.99 5.14
C LEU A 65 -5.40 0.84 4.10
N GLY A 66 -5.28 1.53 2.98
CA GLY A 66 -6.12 1.37 1.79
C GLY A 66 -5.34 0.72 0.65
N LEU A 67 -6.00 -0.12 -0.13
CA LEU A 67 -5.61 -0.40 -1.51
C LEU A 67 -6.38 0.55 -2.41
N ILE A 68 -5.66 1.35 -3.18
CA ILE A 68 -6.19 2.30 -4.14
C ILE A 68 -6.02 1.73 -5.54
N MET A 69 -7.06 1.82 -6.35
CA MET A 69 -7.05 1.47 -7.76
C MET A 69 -7.73 2.60 -8.53
N HIS A 70 -7.09 3.09 -9.57
CA HIS A 70 -7.71 4.02 -10.50
C HIS A 70 -7.23 3.72 -11.92
N HIS A 71 -8.07 4.09 -12.87
CA HIS A 71 -7.90 3.80 -14.28
C HIS A 71 -7.98 5.11 -15.05
N ASN A 72 -7.01 5.32 -15.94
CA ASN A 72 -6.99 6.46 -16.85
C ASN A 72 -6.79 7.83 -16.16
N ILE A 73 -7.24 8.91 -16.82
CA ILE A 73 -7.17 10.30 -16.34
C ILE A 73 -8.40 11.09 -16.82
N ASP A 74 -8.85 12.04 -16.01
CA ASP A 74 -9.99 12.90 -16.31
C ASP A 74 -9.78 13.79 -17.56
N GLY A 75 -10.77 13.79 -18.45
CA GLY A 75 -10.92 14.70 -19.60
C GLY A 75 -9.85 14.61 -20.69
N SER A 76 -9.01 13.58 -20.68
CA SER A 76 -7.92 13.43 -21.68
C SER A 76 -7.61 12.00 -22.08
N GLY A 77 -8.11 11.01 -21.35
CA GLY A 77 -7.80 9.60 -21.59
C GLY A 77 -8.80 8.84 -22.45
N GLY A 78 -9.89 9.48 -22.90
CA GLY A 78 -10.91 8.81 -23.68
C GLY A 78 -11.58 7.64 -22.95
N ASN A 79 -12.17 6.73 -23.72
CA ASN A 79 -13.00 5.65 -23.17
C ASN A 79 -12.16 4.39 -22.93
N GLY A 80 -12.59 3.59 -21.95
CA GLY A 80 -11.98 2.30 -21.68
C GLY A 80 -12.86 1.43 -20.79
N ALA A 81 -12.38 0.21 -20.57
CA ALA A 81 -13.01 -0.74 -19.67
C ALA A 81 -11.99 -1.77 -19.17
N CYS A 82 -12.11 -2.16 -17.92
CA CYS A 82 -11.35 -3.25 -17.33
C CYS A 82 -12.06 -3.87 -16.14
N GLU A 83 -11.69 -5.10 -15.83
CA GLU A 83 -12.22 -5.88 -14.70
C GLU A 83 -11.07 -6.36 -13.83
N PHE A 84 -11.19 -6.26 -12.51
CA PHE A 84 -10.25 -6.89 -11.55
C PHE A 84 -10.99 -7.93 -10.70
N ASP A 85 -10.51 -9.17 -10.72
CA ASP A 85 -10.94 -10.25 -9.81
C ASP A 85 -9.96 -10.31 -8.63
N LEU A 86 -10.51 -10.18 -7.42
CA LEU A 86 -9.77 -10.08 -6.17
C LEU A 86 -9.91 -11.36 -5.36
N GLN A 87 -8.82 -12.12 -5.24
CA GLN A 87 -8.84 -13.39 -4.51
C GLN A 87 -8.12 -13.26 -3.17
N ASN A 88 -8.56 -14.04 -2.19
CA ASN A 88 -8.00 -14.05 -0.84
C ASN A 88 -8.09 -12.69 -0.12
N ILE A 89 -9.18 -11.95 -0.37
CA ILE A 89 -9.45 -10.68 0.31
C ILE A 89 -9.37 -10.88 1.84
N PRO A 90 -8.49 -10.15 2.55
CA PRO A 90 -8.30 -10.35 3.98
C PRO A 90 -9.59 -10.09 4.77
N ALA A 91 -9.88 -10.92 5.76
CA ALA A 91 -11.04 -10.73 6.61
C ALA A 91 -10.98 -9.37 7.34
N GLY A 92 -12.08 -8.63 7.33
CA GLY A 92 -12.16 -7.26 7.86
C GLY A 92 -11.91 -6.16 6.84
N SER A 93 -11.64 -6.52 5.57
CA SER A 93 -11.58 -5.54 4.48
C SER A 93 -12.97 -4.98 4.14
N ALA A 94 -13.02 -3.72 3.70
CA ALA A 94 -14.28 -3.06 3.34
C ALA A 94 -14.06 -2.03 2.23
N VAL A 95 -14.95 -1.99 1.23
CA VAL A 95 -14.98 -0.92 0.23
C VAL A 95 -15.18 0.42 0.92
N ILE A 96 -14.33 1.37 0.60
CA ILE A 96 -14.39 2.75 1.09
C ILE A 96 -14.88 3.69 -0.01
N VAL A 97 -14.43 3.47 -1.25
CA VAL A 97 -14.83 4.24 -2.43
C VAL A 97 -15.09 3.29 -3.60
N SER A 98 -16.14 3.58 -4.36
CA SER A 98 -16.45 3.04 -5.69
C SER A 98 -16.78 4.27 -6.54
N ASP A 99 -16.06 4.50 -7.63
CA ASP A 99 -16.29 5.68 -8.49
C ASP A 99 -17.77 5.73 -8.89
N ASP A 100 -18.25 4.68 -9.56
CA ASP A 100 -19.67 4.53 -9.86
C ASP A 100 -20.33 3.44 -8.99
N PRO A 101 -21.55 3.69 -8.44
CA PRO A 101 -22.21 2.74 -7.56
C PRO A 101 -22.49 1.39 -8.22
N GLY A 102 -21.89 0.33 -7.67
CA GLY A 102 -22.14 -1.05 -8.08
C GLY A 102 -21.01 -1.66 -8.92
N GLU A 103 -20.07 -0.84 -9.38
CA GLU A 103 -18.92 -1.27 -10.18
C GLU A 103 -17.78 -1.84 -9.34
N PHE A 104 -17.68 -1.45 -8.06
CA PHE A 104 -16.73 -2.04 -7.12
C PHE A 104 -17.40 -2.57 -5.85
N ALA A 105 -17.37 -3.89 -5.65
CA ALA A 105 -17.91 -4.57 -4.48
C ALA A 105 -17.19 -5.89 -4.18
N LEU A 106 -16.66 -6.02 -2.94
CA LEU A 106 -15.98 -7.23 -2.46
C LEU A 106 -16.88 -8.49 -2.32
N SER A 107 -18.16 -8.38 -2.67
CA SER A 107 -19.12 -9.48 -2.69
C SER A 107 -19.53 -9.90 -4.11
N GLN A 108 -18.92 -9.32 -5.12
CA GLN A 108 -19.14 -9.62 -6.53
C GLN A 108 -17.90 -10.32 -7.11
N SER A 109 -18.03 -10.95 -8.27
CA SER A 109 -16.89 -11.47 -9.04
C SER A 109 -17.16 -11.21 -10.53
N PRO A 110 -16.29 -10.46 -11.22
CA PRO A 110 -15.14 -9.74 -10.65
C PRO A 110 -15.59 -8.70 -9.61
N GLU A 111 -14.76 -8.42 -8.61
CA GLU A 111 -15.07 -7.42 -7.59
C GLU A 111 -15.09 -6.01 -8.16
N GLY A 112 -14.31 -5.75 -9.21
CA GLY A 112 -14.31 -4.53 -10.00
C GLY A 112 -14.66 -4.78 -11.45
N ASP A 113 -15.67 -4.09 -11.98
CA ASP A 113 -16.09 -4.09 -13.39
C ASP A 113 -16.36 -2.64 -13.80
N TRP A 114 -15.37 -2.03 -14.44
CA TRP A 114 -15.30 -0.59 -14.69
C TRP A 114 -15.40 -0.26 -16.17
N ALA A 115 -16.16 0.78 -16.50
CA ALA A 115 -16.31 1.28 -17.85
C ALA A 115 -16.55 2.79 -17.87
N TRP A 116 -15.64 3.52 -18.52
CA TRP A 116 -15.58 4.98 -18.42
C TRP A 116 -15.63 5.67 -19.78
N THR A 117 -15.99 6.96 -19.77
CA THR A 117 -16.10 7.82 -20.95
C THR A 117 -15.39 9.14 -20.71
N ASP A 118 -14.10 9.20 -21.07
CA ASP A 118 -13.24 10.39 -20.95
C ASP A 118 -13.07 10.93 -19.53
N ASN A 119 -13.08 10.02 -18.56
CA ASN A 119 -12.87 10.26 -17.14
C ASN A 119 -11.97 9.16 -16.53
N THR A 120 -11.76 9.18 -15.22
CA THR A 120 -11.23 8.00 -14.50
C THR A 120 -12.33 7.02 -14.12
N ASP A 121 -11.90 5.86 -13.65
CA ASP A 121 -12.74 4.92 -12.92
C ASP A 121 -11.91 4.21 -11.86
N GLY A 122 -12.54 3.47 -10.95
CA GLY A 122 -11.84 2.66 -9.95
C GLY A 122 -12.51 2.62 -8.58
N GLY A 123 -11.67 2.50 -7.55
CA GLY A 123 -12.13 2.47 -6.17
C GLY A 123 -11.03 2.23 -5.17
N ALA A 124 -11.43 2.23 -3.90
CA ALA A 124 -10.54 2.02 -2.77
C ALA A 124 -11.19 1.13 -1.72
N PHE A 125 -10.39 0.27 -1.08
CA PHE A 125 -10.86 -0.51 0.07
C PHE A 125 -9.83 -0.61 1.18
N GLU A 126 -10.31 -0.71 2.41
CA GLU A 126 -9.49 -0.82 3.62
C GLU A 126 -8.97 -2.25 3.81
N LEU A 127 -7.72 -2.38 4.26
CA LEU A 127 -7.01 -3.63 4.52
C LEU A 127 -6.55 -3.70 6.00
N PRO A 128 -6.60 -4.88 6.65
CA PRO A 128 -6.19 -5.01 8.05
C PRO A 128 -4.66 -5.00 8.23
N LEU A 129 -4.16 -4.36 9.29
CA LEU A 129 -2.74 -4.37 9.68
C LEU A 129 -2.41 -5.26 10.88
N THR A 130 -3.40 -5.98 11.42
CA THR A 130 -3.26 -6.80 12.64
C THR A 130 -2.76 -8.22 12.38
N MET A 131 -2.86 -8.70 11.14
CA MET A 131 -2.46 -10.05 10.74
C MET A 131 -1.84 -10.07 9.36
N ALA A 132 -1.02 -11.10 9.08
CA ALA A 132 -0.45 -11.30 7.76
C ALA A 132 -1.53 -11.69 6.75
N TRP A 133 -1.35 -11.26 5.52
CA TRP A 133 -2.23 -11.60 4.41
C TRP A 133 -1.52 -11.57 3.07
N ILE A 134 -2.12 -12.24 2.10
CA ILE A 134 -1.77 -12.20 0.68
C ILE A 134 -3.09 -12.02 -0.08
N LEU A 135 -3.18 -10.94 -0.83
CA LEU A 135 -4.28 -10.61 -1.73
C LEU A 135 -3.80 -10.83 -3.16
N THR A 136 -4.60 -11.49 -3.99
CA THR A 136 -4.32 -11.61 -5.43
C THR A 136 -5.23 -10.66 -6.19
N VAL A 137 -4.67 -9.94 -7.17
CA VAL A 137 -5.39 -9.09 -8.10
C VAL A 137 -5.17 -9.63 -9.50
N ASP A 138 -6.22 -10.15 -10.14
CA ASP A 138 -6.19 -10.68 -11.50
C ASP A 138 -6.88 -9.71 -12.47
N PRO A 139 -6.11 -8.99 -13.32
CA PRO A 139 -6.68 -7.97 -14.19
C PRO A 139 -7.10 -8.50 -15.56
N THR A 140 -8.21 -7.99 -16.08
CA THR A 140 -8.60 -8.08 -17.48
C THR A 140 -8.77 -6.68 -18.06
N PHE A 141 -7.82 -6.26 -18.91
CA PHE A 141 -7.89 -4.98 -19.60
C PHE A 141 -8.57 -5.15 -20.97
N GLN A 142 -9.79 -4.65 -21.10
CA GLN A 142 -10.61 -4.86 -22.30
C GLN A 142 -10.34 -3.79 -23.36
N SER A 143 -10.25 -2.52 -22.95
CA SER A 143 -9.98 -1.38 -23.84
C SER A 143 -9.46 -0.16 -23.08
N GLY A 144 -8.88 0.81 -23.80
CA GLY A 144 -8.47 2.10 -23.24
C GLY A 144 -7.21 2.10 -22.36
N ILE A 145 -6.79 0.94 -21.84
CA ILE A 145 -5.58 0.80 -21.02
C ILE A 145 -4.44 0.14 -21.81
N CYS A 146 -3.26 0.76 -21.81
CA CYS A 146 -2.04 0.25 -22.42
C CYS A 146 -0.87 0.09 -21.44
N GLY A 147 -1.06 0.44 -20.16
CA GLY A 147 -0.09 0.21 -19.11
C GLY A 147 -0.74 -0.08 -17.77
N TRP A 148 -0.06 -0.88 -16.95
CA TRP A 148 -0.46 -1.16 -15.57
C TRP A 148 0.76 -1.01 -14.67
N LYS A 149 0.61 -0.27 -13.57
CA LYS A 149 1.74 0.09 -12.71
C LYS A 149 1.38 0.01 -11.24
N TYR A 150 2.38 -0.30 -10.42
CA TYR A 150 2.31 -0.11 -8.98
C TYR A 150 3.04 1.17 -8.57
N VAL A 151 2.45 1.99 -7.72
CA VAL A 151 3.06 3.24 -7.21
C VAL A 151 3.64 3.03 -5.82
N ASN A 152 4.88 3.43 -5.61
CA ASN A 152 5.56 3.38 -4.31
C ASN A 152 5.50 4.74 -3.60
N GLU A 153 5.79 4.78 -2.29
CA GLU A 153 5.74 5.99 -1.46
C GLU A 153 6.47 7.21 -2.07
N ASP A 154 7.64 6.99 -2.68
CA ASP A 154 8.47 8.02 -3.28
C ASP A 154 8.01 8.46 -4.68
N GLY A 155 6.86 7.97 -5.14
CA GLY A 155 6.33 8.20 -6.48
C GLY A 155 7.04 7.37 -7.56
N THR A 156 7.96 6.48 -7.21
CA THR A 156 8.52 5.54 -8.18
C THR A 156 7.49 4.50 -8.58
N GLU A 157 7.57 4.04 -9.83
CA GLU A 157 6.59 3.13 -10.41
C GLU A 157 7.24 1.80 -10.79
N ILE A 158 6.55 0.70 -10.48
CA ILE A 158 6.86 -0.64 -10.98
C ILE A 158 5.94 -0.91 -12.16
N VAL A 159 6.50 -1.16 -13.34
CA VAL A 159 5.71 -1.59 -14.51
C VAL A 159 5.30 -3.04 -14.32
N LEU A 160 4.00 -3.30 -14.38
CA LEU A 160 3.40 -4.61 -14.24
C LEU A 160 3.04 -5.20 -15.62
N GLY A 161 3.10 -6.52 -15.72
CA GLY A 161 2.60 -7.26 -16.86
C GLY A 161 1.07 -7.20 -16.94
N MET A 162 0.55 -6.76 -18.08
CA MET A 162 -0.89 -6.54 -18.33
C MET A 162 -1.78 -7.81 -18.32
N ALA A 163 -1.19 -9.00 -18.35
CA ALA A 163 -1.90 -10.26 -18.54
C ALA A 163 -1.62 -11.29 -17.44
N CYS A 164 -1.06 -10.86 -16.32
CA CYS A 164 -0.69 -11.73 -15.22
C CYS A 164 -1.13 -11.12 -13.89
N PRO A 165 -1.68 -11.92 -12.97
CA PRO A 165 -2.08 -11.42 -11.67
C PRO A 165 -0.85 -10.95 -10.86
N ILE A 166 -1.10 -10.04 -9.92
CA ILE A 166 -0.14 -9.72 -8.86
C ILE A 166 -0.62 -10.27 -7.53
N GLU A 167 0.32 -10.59 -6.66
CA GLU A 167 0.06 -10.82 -5.24
C GLU A 167 0.60 -9.64 -4.44
N ILE A 168 -0.26 -8.99 -3.67
CA ILE A 168 0.13 -7.97 -2.70
C ILE A 168 0.08 -8.62 -1.33
N SER A 169 1.14 -8.48 -0.53
CA SER A 169 1.22 -9.09 0.79
C SER A 169 1.60 -8.12 1.88
N TYR A 170 1.21 -8.46 3.10
CA TYR A 170 1.65 -7.81 4.32
C TYR A 170 2.09 -8.86 5.34
N THR A 171 3.24 -8.62 5.95
CA THR A 171 3.71 -9.37 7.12
C THR A 171 3.88 -8.39 8.29
N PRO A 172 3.14 -8.56 9.41
CA PRO A 172 3.29 -7.73 10.59
C PRO A 172 4.72 -7.77 11.14
N GLY A 173 5.15 -6.65 11.69
CA GLY A 173 6.43 -6.57 12.38
C GLY A 173 6.47 -7.49 13.60
N SER A 174 7.65 -8.03 13.89
CA SER A 174 7.83 -8.83 15.09
C SER A 174 7.96 -7.92 16.32
N PRO A 175 7.50 -8.36 17.50
CA PRO A 175 7.86 -7.70 18.76
C PRO A 175 9.38 -7.62 18.87
N ILE A 176 9.91 -6.41 19.08
CA ILE A 176 11.32 -6.22 19.39
C ILE A 176 11.53 -6.78 20.79
N PRO A 177 12.49 -7.70 21.01
CA PRO A 177 12.74 -8.24 22.33
C PRO A 177 13.03 -7.10 23.29
N GLU A 178 12.26 -7.02 24.38
CA GLU A 178 12.59 -6.10 25.47
C GLU A 178 13.95 -6.52 26.03
N PHE A 179 14.98 -5.69 25.84
CA PHE A 179 16.21 -5.88 26.59
C PHE A 179 15.83 -5.74 28.07
N PRO A 180 16.12 -6.74 28.93
CA PRO A 180 15.92 -6.57 30.35
C PRO A 180 16.73 -5.33 30.74
N SER A 181 16.08 -4.34 31.33
CA SER A 181 16.76 -3.17 31.88
C SER A 181 17.90 -3.68 32.75
N VAL A 182 19.14 -3.56 32.29
CA VAL A 182 20.29 -3.77 33.16
C VAL A 182 20.14 -2.70 34.20
N PHE A 183 19.71 -3.11 35.39
CA PHE A 183 19.75 -2.25 36.56
C PHE A 183 21.22 -1.92 36.74
N ILE A 184 21.64 -0.74 36.27
CA ILE A 184 22.90 -0.15 36.67
C ILE A 184 22.57 0.41 38.06
N PRO A 185 22.90 -0.29 39.18
CA PRO A 185 22.75 0.34 40.48
C PRO A 185 23.51 1.65 40.41
N SER A 186 22.88 2.74 40.84
CA SER A 186 23.51 4.04 40.89
C SER A 186 24.79 3.93 41.71
N ILE A 187 25.93 3.76 41.04
CA ILE A 187 27.22 4.08 41.63
C ILE A 187 27.13 5.58 41.84
N ALA A 188 27.09 5.99 43.11
CA ALA A 188 27.27 7.36 43.48
C ALA A 188 28.53 7.87 42.76
N ILE A 189 28.33 8.74 41.77
CA ILE A 189 29.41 9.48 41.14
C ILE A 189 29.91 10.47 42.19
N ILE A 190 30.77 9.98 43.09
CA ILE A 190 31.79 10.83 43.71
C ILE A 190 32.89 10.88 42.66
N GLY A 191 33.03 12.08 42.08
CA GLY A 191 33.56 12.31 40.74
C GLY A 191 34.86 11.59 40.42
N PHE A 192 34.95 11.10 39.18
CA PHE A 192 36.22 10.92 38.50
C PHE A 192 35.98 10.84 36.98
N PHE A 193 36.79 11.59 36.24
CA PHE A 193 36.93 11.56 34.78
C PHE A 193 37.12 10.12 34.26
N LEU A 194 36.52 9.77 33.11
CA LEU A 194 37.11 8.86 32.12
C LEU A 194 36.30 8.92 30.81
N VAL A 195 36.80 9.61 29.78
CA VAL A 195 37.69 9.12 28.71
C VAL A 195 37.00 8.12 27.77
N VAL A 196 36.83 8.60 26.54
CA VAL A 196 36.45 7.91 25.31
C VAL A 196 37.33 6.68 25.08
N LEU A 197 36.75 5.55 24.67
CA LEU A 197 37.49 4.52 23.94
C LEU A 197 36.76 4.09 22.67
N LEU A 198 37.18 4.72 21.58
CA LEU A 198 37.02 4.28 20.21
C LEU A 198 37.84 2.98 20.04
N LEU A 199 37.19 1.84 19.79
CA LEU A 199 37.90 0.61 19.43
C LEU A 199 38.07 0.54 17.91
N HIS A 200 39.24 1.00 17.46
CA HIS A 200 39.79 0.73 16.13
C HIS A 200 40.12 -0.77 15.98
N THR A 201 39.79 -1.30 14.82
CA THR A 201 40.07 -2.67 14.38
C THR A 201 41.52 -2.88 13.96
N ARG A 202 42.10 -3.99 14.48
CA ARG A 202 43.10 -4.92 13.89
C ARG A 202 44.38 -4.38 13.24
N GLN A 203 45.52 -4.90 13.71
CA GLN A 203 46.53 -5.57 12.87
C GLN A 203 47.16 -6.75 13.65
N LYS A 204 47.25 -7.91 12.99
CA LYS A 204 48.32 -8.90 13.15
C LYS A 204 49.14 -8.84 11.87
#